data_AF-A0A0A1T9Q3-F1
#
_entry.id   AF-A0A0A1T9Q3-F1
#
_cell.length_a   1.000
_cell.length_b   1.000
_cell.length_c   1.000
_cell.angle_alpha   90.00
_cell.angle_beta   90.00
_cell.angle_gamma   90.00
#
_symmetry.space_group_name_H-M   'P 1'
#
loop_
_entity.id
_entity.type
_entity.pdbx_description
1 polymer ?
#
loop_
_entity_poly.entity_id
_entity_poly.type
_entity_poly.pdbx_seq_one_letter_code
_entity_poly.pdbx_strand_id
1 'polypeptide(L)'
;MGSSIFQTLISGLALWTSPVASLALSHDGRLASGACNEEAAFKRLLKNCHTVATQAERNVKSSHADQLEYGFGRGDEEARALIASRYRHIANDCAQAGPRTLALICEDTRNQCVEHALAITNDNTTHFEMIICPSFYTLLSDDEIKDCRIGTQTRQGPQLIELVATDPHGLNLTIGHDDRMQDAGNYMMWAHYYGLCDK
;
A
#
# COMPACT_ATOMS: atom_id res chain seq x y z
N MET A 1 41.08 58.97 19.02
CA MET A 1 42.18 58.42 18.20
C MET A 1 41.69 57.12 17.59
N GLY A 2 41.61 57.05 16.25
CA GLY A 2 41.35 55.84 15.45
C GLY A 2 39.91 55.33 15.49
N SER A 3 39.33 54.75 14.44
CA SER A 3 39.69 54.65 13.02
C SER A 3 38.42 54.24 12.29
N SER A 4 38.37 54.58 11.01
CA SER A 4 37.26 54.29 10.10
C SER A 4 37.42 52.91 9.44
N ILE A 5 36.38 52.55 8.66
CA ILE A 5 36.32 51.63 7.50
C ILE A 5 36.33 50.10 7.75
N PHE A 6 35.25 49.37 7.41
CA PHE A 6 35.00 48.73 6.09
C PHE A 6 33.76 47.82 6.09
N GLN A 7 32.89 48.00 5.10
CA GLN A 7 31.93 47.02 4.62
C GLN A 7 32.65 45.77 4.10
N THR A 8 32.13 44.58 4.41
CA THR A 8 32.25 43.43 3.51
C THR A 8 30.95 42.63 3.58
N LEU A 9 30.16 42.75 2.52
CA LEU A 9 29.09 41.83 2.17
C LEU A 9 29.73 40.48 1.82
N ILE A 10 29.40 39.42 2.58
CA ILE A 10 29.60 38.05 2.13
C ILE A 10 28.22 37.40 2.03
N SER A 11 27.76 37.32 0.79
CA SER A 11 26.78 36.36 0.32
C SER A 11 27.23 34.95 0.70
N GLY A 12 26.42 34.23 1.46
CA GLY A 12 26.73 32.86 1.90
C GLY A 12 25.48 32.01 1.97
N LEU A 13 25.15 31.39 0.84
CA LEU A 13 24.45 30.10 0.66
C LEU A 13 23.54 29.65 1.82
N ALA A 14 22.24 29.81 1.62
CA ALA A 14 21.22 29.01 2.31
C ALA A 14 21.41 27.53 1.92
N LEU A 15 22.19 26.80 2.71
CA LEU A 15 22.20 25.35 2.71
C LEU A 15 20.86 24.89 3.28
N TRP A 16 19.92 24.61 2.38
CA TRP A 16 18.77 23.75 2.65
C TRP A 16 19.33 22.37 3.01
N THR A 17 19.58 22.16 4.30
CA THR A 17 19.76 20.81 4.82
C THR A 17 18.37 20.21 4.86
N SER A 18 18.10 19.30 3.94
CA SER A 18 16.96 18.41 4.01
C SER A 18 16.88 17.83 5.42
N PRO A 19 15.69 17.75 6.06
CA PRO A 19 15.57 16.97 7.27
C PRO A 19 15.84 15.52 6.90
N VAL A 20 17.05 15.05 7.24
CA VAL A 20 17.33 13.62 7.32
C VAL A 20 16.41 13.13 8.43
N ALA A 21 15.43 12.31 8.08
CA ALA A 21 14.61 11.61 9.05
C ALA A 21 15.54 10.72 9.88
N SER A 22 15.92 11.21 11.06
CA SER A 22 16.64 10.42 12.05
C SER A 22 15.71 9.31 12.52
N LEU A 23 15.90 8.10 11.99
CA LEU A 23 15.40 6.86 12.58
C LEU A 23 16.11 6.67 13.92
N ALA A 24 15.45 7.09 15.00
CA ALA A 24 15.89 6.80 16.35
C ALA A 24 15.59 5.32 16.65
N LEU A 25 16.60 4.46 16.50
CA LEU A 25 16.59 3.12 17.08
C LEU A 25 16.74 3.24 18.60
N SER A 26 15.75 2.75 19.35
CA SER A 26 15.86 2.59 20.80
C SER A 26 16.87 1.47 21.13
N HIS A 27 17.61 1.66 22.21
CA HIS A 27 18.71 0.80 22.67
C HIS A 27 18.28 -0.61 23.11
N ASP A 28 16.96 -0.89 23.17
CA ASP A 28 16.39 -2.17 23.61
C ASP A 28 15.85 -3.05 22.46
N GLY A 29 16.17 -2.75 21.20
CA GLY A 29 15.69 -3.53 20.04
C GLY A 29 14.18 -3.41 19.77
N ARG A 30 13.47 -2.57 20.52
CA ARG A 30 12.10 -2.15 20.23
C ARG A 30 12.13 -0.97 19.26
N LEU A 31 11.51 -1.14 18.09
CA LEU A 31 11.17 -0.01 17.23
C LEU A 31 10.43 1.02 18.08
N ALA A 32 10.93 2.25 18.11
CA ALA A 32 10.27 3.33 18.84
C ALA A 32 8.81 3.39 18.35
N SER A 33 7.89 3.14 19.27
CA SER A 33 6.43 3.18 19.14
C SER A 33 5.96 4.62 18.90
N GLY A 34 6.49 5.25 17.87
CA GLY A 34 6.29 6.65 17.55
C GLY A 34 4.99 6.88 16.79
N ALA A 35 3.88 6.37 17.31
CA ALA A 35 2.51 6.66 16.89
C ALA A 35 2.21 6.45 15.39
N CYS A 36 0.92 6.48 15.06
CA CYS A 36 0.48 7.12 13.84
C CYS A 36 0.96 8.59 13.81
N ASN A 37 2.25 8.87 13.60
CA ASN A 37 2.72 10.22 13.36
C ASN A 37 2.36 10.73 11.96
N GLU A 38 1.59 9.96 11.18
CA GLU A 38 0.94 10.45 9.98
C GLU A 38 -0.41 9.71 9.77
N GLU A 39 -1.51 10.21 10.36
CA GLU A 39 -2.86 9.99 9.77
C GLU A 39 -2.82 10.22 8.24
N ALA A 40 -1.95 11.14 7.81
CA ALA A 40 -1.59 11.35 6.42
C ALA A 40 -0.98 10.13 5.72
N ALA A 41 -0.07 9.36 6.32
CA ALA A 41 0.53 8.16 5.72
C ALA A 41 -0.52 7.07 5.53
N PHE A 42 -1.36 6.88 6.55
CA PHE A 42 -2.45 5.92 6.47
C PHE A 42 -3.48 6.32 5.39
N LYS A 43 -3.88 7.60 5.37
CA LYS A 43 -4.74 8.13 4.30
C LYS A 43 -4.09 8.03 2.93
N ARG A 44 -2.77 8.26 2.82
CA ARG A 44 -2.01 8.07 1.57
C ARG A 44 -2.00 6.60 1.15
N LEU A 45 -1.81 5.67 2.07
CA LEU A 45 -1.86 4.23 1.80
C LEU A 45 -3.23 3.82 1.25
N LEU A 46 -4.33 4.21 1.92
CA LEU A 46 -5.69 3.95 1.47
C LEU A 46 -5.97 4.58 0.10
N LYS A 47 -5.58 5.84 -0.08
CA LYS A 47 -5.70 6.54 -1.36
C LYS A 47 -4.91 5.84 -2.47
N ASN A 48 -3.72 5.37 -2.17
CA ASN A 48 -2.88 4.64 -3.12
C ASN A 48 -3.53 3.30 -3.47
N CYS A 49 -4.02 2.53 -2.50
CA CYS A 49 -4.78 1.31 -2.77
C CYS A 49 -5.97 1.59 -3.69
N HIS A 50 -6.81 2.58 -3.35
CA HIS A 50 -7.95 2.96 -4.18
C HIS A 50 -7.54 3.31 -5.62
N THR A 51 -6.47 4.10 -5.77
CA THR A 51 -5.98 4.55 -7.08
C THR A 51 -5.47 3.37 -7.90
N VAL A 52 -4.64 2.50 -7.32
CA VAL A 52 -4.09 1.31 -7.99
C VAL A 52 -5.21 0.33 -8.35
N ALA A 53 -6.15 0.07 -7.45
CA ALA A 53 -7.27 -0.83 -7.72
C ALA A 53 -8.17 -0.29 -8.85
N THR A 54 -8.45 1.02 -8.85
CA THR A 54 -9.19 1.68 -9.94
C THR A 54 -8.44 1.56 -11.27
N GLN A 55 -7.12 1.72 -11.27
CA GLN A 55 -6.31 1.54 -12.47
C GLN A 55 -6.33 0.10 -12.96
N ALA A 56 -6.18 -0.85 -12.04
CA ALA A 56 -6.21 -2.26 -12.36
C ALA A 56 -7.57 -2.66 -12.95
N GLU A 57 -8.68 -2.13 -12.43
CA GLU A 57 -10.00 -2.27 -13.05
C GLU A 57 -10.01 -1.79 -14.50
N ARG A 58 -9.53 -0.57 -14.76
CA ARG A 58 -9.47 0.00 -16.12
C ARG A 58 -8.63 -0.88 -17.06
N ASN A 59 -7.50 -1.36 -16.57
CA ASN A 59 -6.56 -2.15 -17.35
C ASN A 59 -7.10 -3.56 -17.61
N VAL A 60 -7.79 -4.20 -16.67
CA VAL A 60 -8.50 -5.47 -16.92
C VAL A 60 -9.52 -5.32 -18.04
N LYS A 61 -10.30 -4.24 -18.04
CA LYS A 61 -11.31 -3.98 -19.07
C LYS A 61 -10.72 -3.83 -20.47
N SER A 62 -9.51 -3.28 -20.60
CA SER A 62 -8.85 -3.01 -21.89
C SER A 62 -7.79 -4.04 -22.29
N SER A 63 -7.35 -4.91 -21.37
CA SER A 63 -6.32 -5.92 -21.63
C SER A 63 -6.74 -6.97 -22.66
N HIS A 64 -5.76 -7.60 -23.31
CA HIS A 64 -6.05 -8.74 -24.19
C HIS A 64 -6.38 -9.99 -23.37
N ALA A 65 -7.13 -10.93 -23.96
CA ALA A 65 -7.59 -12.14 -23.27
C ALA A 65 -6.42 -13.02 -22.80
N ASP A 66 -5.35 -13.12 -23.60
CA ASP A 66 -4.12 -13.86 -23.28
C ASP A 66 -3.41 -13.30 -22.03
N GLN A 67 -3.39 -11.98 -21.85
CA GLN A 67 -2.82 -11.35 -20.65
C GLN A 67 -3.64 -11.71 -19.40
N LEU A 68 -4.97 -11.64 -19.51
CA LEU A 68 -5.86 -12.03 -18.41
C LEU A 68 -5.74 -13.52 -18.10
N GLU A 69 -5.63 -14.37 -19.12
CA GLU A 69 -5.41 -15.81 -18.93
C GLU A 69 -4.08 -16.10 -18.23
N TYR A 70 -3.00 -15.39 -18.58
CA TYR A 70 -1.73 -15.50 -17.87
C TYR A 70 -1.87 -15.11 -16.38
N GLY A 71 -2.52 -13.98 -16.10
CA GLY A 71 -2.67 -13.45 -14.75
C GLY A 71 -3.67 -14.22 -13.89
N PHE A 72 -4.78 -14.67 -14.44
CA PHE A 72 -5.95 -15.16 -13.69
C PHE A 72 -6.44 -16.54 -14.15
N GLY A 73 -5.78 -17.17 -15.13
CA GLY A 73 -6.16 -18.48 -15.67
C GLY A 73 -7.33 -18.46 -16.66
N ARG A 74 -8.01 -17.31 -16.81
CA ARG A 74 -9.10 -17.09 -17.77
C ARG A 74 -9.05 -15.66 -18.32
N GLY A 75 -9.41 -15.51 -19.59
CA GLY A 75 -9.43 -14.20 -20.28
C GLY A 75 -10.69 -13.89 -21.07
N ASP A 76 -11.72 -14.74 -20.94
CA ASP A 76 -13.03 -14.54 -21.56
C ASP A 76 -13.80 -13.35 -20.96
N GLU A 77 -14.90 -12.95 -21.60
CA GLU A 77 -15.67 -11.76 -21.21
C GLU A 77 -16.24 -11.85 -19.79
N GLU A 78 -16.65 -13.05 -19.35
CA GLU A 78 -17.17 -13.27 -18.00
C GLU A 78 -16.05 -13.09 -16.98
N ALA A 79 -14.91 -13.74 -17.19
CA ALA A 79 -13.73 -13.59 -16.33
C ALA A 79 -13.30 -12.12 -16.23
N ARG A 80 -13.22 -11.42 -17.37
CA ARG A 80 -12.89 -9.98 -17.42
C ARG A 80 -13.87 -9.14 -16.59
N ALA A 81 -15.18 -9.38 -16.74
CA ALA A 81 -16.20 -8.65 -16.00
C ALA A 81 -16.08 -8.90 -14.49
N LEU A 82 -15.84 -10.15 -14.08
CA LEU A 82 -15.68 -10.54 -12.68
C LEU A 82 -14.42 -9.94 -12.06
N ILE A 83 -13.27 -10.03 -12.72
CA ILE A 83 -12.01 -9.48 -12.23
C ILE A 83 -12.13 -7.96 -12.10
N ALA A 84 -12.72 -7.28 -13.10
CA ALA A 84 -12.95 -5.84 -13.05
C ALA A 84 -13.92 -5.44 -11.91
N SER A 85 -15.00 -6.20 -11.67
CA SER A 85 -15.92 -5.91 -10.57
C SER A 85 -15.26 -6.08 -9.20
N ARG A 86 -14.35 -7.06 -9.07
CA ARG A 86 -13.58 -7.28 -7.84
C ARG A 86 -12.61 -6.15 -7.56
N TYR A 87 -11.87 -5.66 -8.56
CA TYR A 87 -11.05 -4.46 -8.38
C TYR A 87 -11.85 -3.23 -7.99
N ARG A 88 -13.06 -3.07 -8.55
CA ARG A 88 -13.96 -1.98 -8.13
C ARG A 88 -14.38 -2.13 -6.66
N HIS A 89 -14.69 -3.34 -6.23
CA HIS A 89 -15.03 -3.62 -4.82
C HIS A 89 -13.87 -3.26 -3.90
N ILE A 90 -12.66 -3.75 -4.21
CA ILE A 90 -11.43 -3.43 -3.47
C ILE A 90 -11.17 -1.91 -3.43
N ALA A 91 -11.36 -1.21 -4.56
CA ALA A 91 -11.21 0.24 -4.61
C ALA A 91 -12.20 0.95 -3.68
N ASN A 92 -13.45 0.45 -3.60
CA ASN A 92 -14.46 0.99 -2.69
C ASN A 92 -14.10 0.71 -1.24
N ASP A 93 -13.63 -0.49 -0.91
CA ASP A 93 -13.23 -0.84 0.45
C ASP A 93 -12.05 0.03 0.90
N CYS A 94 -11.06 0.24 0.03
CA CYS A 94 -9.95 1.15 0.32
C CYS A 94 -10.38 2.61 0.48
N ALA A 95 -11.45 3.06 -0.20
CA ALA A 95 -11.98 4.42 -0.02
C ALA A 95 -12.86 4.56 1.24
N GLN A 96 -13.51 3.47 1.66
CA GLN A 96 -14.46 3.45 2.78
C GLN A 96 -13.85 2.87 4.07
N ALA A 97 -12.59 2.45 4.02
CA ALA A 97 -11.89 1.88 5.17
C ALA A 97 -11.97 2.82 6.37
N GLY A 98 -12.36 2.24 7.51
CA GLY A 98 -12.67 2.95 8.73
C GLY A 98 -13.24 1.99 9.78
N PRO A 99 -13.48 2.46 11.01
CA PRO A 99 -13.75 1.60 12.16
C PRO A 99 -14.98 0.68 12.06
N ARG A 100 -15.82 0.82 11.03
CA ARG A 100 -17.07 0.06 10.85
C ARG A 100 -17.08 -0.92 9.68
N THR A 101 -16.08 -0.89 8.81
CA THR A 101 -16.01 -1.69 7.57
C THR A 101 -14.70 -2.47 7.56
N LEU A 102 -13.60 -1.72 7.57
CA LEU A 102 -12.24 -2.25 7.62
C LEU A 102 -11.43 -1.40 8.61
N ALA A 103 -11.17 -1.94 9.79
CA ALA A 103 -10.44 -1.23 10.83
C ALA A 103 -8.94 -1.51 10.69
N LEU A 104 -8.19 -0.58 10.08
CA LEU A 104 -6.73 -0.68 10.06
C LEU A 104 -6.12 -0.03 11.30
N ILE A 105 -5.43 -0.83 12.11
CA ILE A 105 -4.77 -0.38 13.33
C ILE A 105 -3.26 -0.40 13.09
N CYS A 106 -2.60 0.74 13.25
CA CYS A 106 -1.15 0.85 13.03
C CYS A 106 -0.32 0.54 14.28
N GLU A 107 -0.98 0.41 15.44
CA GLU A 107 -0.32 0.06 16.68
C GLU A 107 -0.61 -1.39 17.03
N ASP A 108 0.45 -2.17 17.09
CA ASP A 108 0.42 -3.51 17.65
C ASP A 108 0.42 -3.45 19.19
N THR A 109 -0.65 -2.90 19.76
CA THR A 109 -0.82 -2.77 21.22
C THR A 109 -0.84 -4.12 21.94
N ARG A 110 -1.06 -5.20 21.19
CA ARG A 110 -1.16 -6.58 21.69
C ARG A 110 0.13 -7.39 21.45
N ASN A 111 1.19 -6.82 20.88
CA ASN A 111 2.45 -7.50 20.50
C ASN A 111 2.21 -8.76 19.64
N GLN A 112 1.27 -8.69 18.70
CA GLN A 112 0.92 -9.76 17.78
C GLN A 112 1.80 -9.79 16.51
N CYS A 113 2.45 -8.68 16.15
CA CYS A 113 3.34 -8.59 15.00
C CYS A 113 4.62 -9.36 15.27
N VAL A 114 4.67 -10.58 14.73
CA VAL A 114 5.87 -11.43 14.72
C VAL A 114 6.88 -10.92 13.70
N GLU A 115 8.12 -11.41 13.79
CA GLU A 115 9.20 -11.03 12.88
C GLU A 115 8.77 -11.22 11.41
N HIS A 116 8.96 -10.16 10.59
CA HIS A 116 8.60 -10.10 9.17
C HIS A 116 7.10 -10.14 8.82
N ALA A 117 6.18 -10.22 9.79
CA ALA A 117 4.76 -10.09 9.49
C ALA A 117 4.48 -8.71 8.87
N LEU A 118 3.76 -8.68 7.75
CA LEU A 118 3.35 -7.43 7.09
C LEU A 118 2.03 -6.91 7.68
N ALA A 119 1.10 -7.80 7.96
CA ALA A 119 -0.16 -7.47 8.62
C ALA A 119 -0.72 -8.68 9.37
N ILE A 120 -1.67 -8.41 10.25
CA ILE A 120 -2.44 -9.42 10.98
C ILE A 120 -3.89 -9.11 10.76
N THR A 121 -4.65 -10.10 10.37
CA THR A 121 -6.09 -9.97 10.22
C THR A 121 -6.77 -10.61 11.43
N ASN A 122 -7.66 -9.87 12.06
CA ASN A 122 -8.57 -10.38 13.07
C ASN A 122 -9.97 -10.31 12.50
N ASP A 123 -10.57 -11.48 12.29
CA ASP A 123 -11.98 -11.59 12.00
C ASP A 123 -12.75 -11.56 13.32
N ASN A 124 -13.59 -10.55 13.50
CA ASN A 124 -14.64 -10.60 14.49
C ASN A 124 -15.98 -10.51 13.77
N THR A 125 -17.05 -10.95 14.44
CA THR A 125 -18.40 -11.09 13.84
C THR A 125 -19.01 -9.82 13.24
N THR A 126 -18.39 -8.65 13.40
CA THR A 126 -18.97 -7.35 13.02
C THR A 126 -18.08 -6.48 12.15
N HIS A 127 -16.78 -6.73 12.10
CA HIS A 127 -15.84 -5.99 11.27
C HIS A 127 -14.55 -6.79 11.07
N PHE A 128 -13.97 -6.62 9.88
CA PHE A 128 -12.64 -7.10 9.56
C PHE A 128 -11.61 -6.08 10.06
N GLU A 129 -10.80 -6.50 11.03
CA GLU A 129 -9.73 -5.67 11.60
C GLU A 129 -8.40 -6.13 11.03
N MET A 130 -7.58 -5.19 10.59
CA MET A 130 -6.26 -5.46 10.05
C MET A 130 -5.22 -4.61 10.79
N ILE A 131 -4.32 -5.26 11.51
CA ILE A 131 -3.18 -4.57 12.11
C ILE A 131 -2.07 -4.53 11.07
N ILE A 132 -1.64 -3.34 10.65
CA ILE A 132 -0.49 -3.20 9.74
C ILE A 132 0.78 -3.17 10.57
N CYS A 133 1.63 -4.17 10.39
CA CYS A 133 2.86 -4.32 11.16
C CYS A 133 3.97 -3.37 10.65
N PRO A 134 4.94 -3.00 11.50
CA PRO A 134 6.03 -2.10 11.09
C PRO A 134 6.81 -2.57 9.85
N SER A 135 6.97 -3.89 9.67
CA SER A 135 7.63 -4.45 8.48
C SER A 135 6.95 -4.10 7.17
N PHE A 136 5.65 -3.81 7.16
CA PHE A 136 4.95 -3.32 5.97
C PHE A 136 5.57 -2.04 5.43
N TYR A 137 5.84 -1.08 6.32
CA TYR A 137 6.37 0.23 5.94
C TYR A 137 7.87 0.20 5.65
N THR A 138 8.61 -0.74 6.25
CA THR A 138 10.08 -0.82 6.07
C THR A 138 10.49 -1.72 4.92
N LEU A 139 9.71 -2.74 4.57
CA LEU A 139 10.05 -3.68 3.50
C LEU A 139 9.44 -3.30 2.15
N LEU A 140 8.34 -2.54 2.15
CA LEU A 140 7.60 -2.19 0.94
C LEU A 140 7.80 -0.72 0.61
N SER A 141 8.04 -0.46 -0.68
CA SER A 141 8.17 0.91 -1.17
C SER A 141 6.83 1.65 -1.09
N ASP A 142 6.88 2.90 -0.62
CA ASP A 142 5.77 3.85 -0.63
C ASP A 142 5.71 4.70 -1.91
N ASP A 143 6.61 4.45 -2.87
CA ASP A 143 6.78 5.24 -4.09
C ASP A 143 5.42 5.53 -4.76
N GLU A 144 5.17 6.82 -5.01
CA GLU A 144 3.96 7.25 -5.69
C GLU A 144 3.80 6.53 -7.03
N ILE A 145 2.54 6.28 -7.40
CA ILE A 145 2.11 5.56 -8.61
C ILE A 145 2.66 6.19 -9.91
N LYS A 146 3.25 7.40 -9.85
CA LYS A 146 3.87 8.08 -10.99
C LYS A 146 5.06 7.34 -11.59
N ASP A 147 5.73 6.47 -10.83
CA ASP A 147 6.82 5.67 -11.36
C ASP A 147 6.28 4.40 -12.04
N CYS A 148 6.08 4.48 -13.36
CA CYS A 148 5.65 3.40 -14.24
C CYS A 148 6.68 2.28 -14.44
N ARG A 149 7.84 2.37 -13.79
CA ARG A 149 8.83 1.30 -13.85
C ARG A 149 8.32 0.10 -13.06
N ILE A 150 8.26 -1.04 -13.75
CA ILE A 150 8.12 -2.34 -13.10
C ILE A 150 9.33 -2.51 -12.19
N GLY A 151 9.12 -2.31 -10.90
CA GLY A 151 10.12 -2.52 -9.86
C GLY A 151 10.10 -3.96 -9.39
N THR A 152 11.26 -4.47 -8.98
CA THR A 152 11.38 -5.78 -8.32
C THR A 152 10.90 -5.77 -6.88
N GLN A 153 10.76 -4.59 -6.27
CA GLN A 153 10.25 -4.42 -4.91
C GLN A 153 8.74 -4.25 -4.92
N THR A 154 8.03 -5.06 -4.14
CA THR A 154 6.59 -4.93 -3.91
C THR A 154 6.28 -3.58 -3.26
N ARG A 155 5.22 -2.93 -3.72
CA ARG A 155 4.78 -1.63 -3.21
C ARG A 155 3.64 -1.79 -2.21
N GLN A 156 3.53 -0.83 -1.30
CA GLN A 156 2.50 -0.83 -0.25
C GLN A 156 1.07 -0.86 -0.79
N GLY A 157 0.77 -0.12 -1.86
CA GLY A 157 -0.58 -0.07 -2.46
C GLY A 157 -1.08 -1.42 -2.98
N PRO A 158 -0.35 -2.08 -3.90
CA PRO A 158 -0.65 -3.45 -4.32
C PRO A 158 -0.68 -4.45 -3.16
N GLN A 159 0.24 -4.37 -2.20
CA GLN A 159 0.21 -5.29 -1.05
C GLN A 159 -1.09 -5.13 -0.24
N LEU A 160 -1.57 -3.89 -0.07
CA LEU A 160 -2.84 -3.66 0.62
C LEU A 160 -4.04 -4.24 -0.16
N ILE A 161 -3.97 -4.32 -1.49
CA ILE A 161 -5.01 -4.97 -2.31
C ILE A 161 -5.14 -6.46 -1.94
N GLU A 162 -4.02 -7.19 -1.77
CA GLU A 162 -4.06 -8.59 -1.32
C GLU A 162 -4.81 -8.69 0.01
N LEU A 163 -4.41 -7.87 0.99
CA LEU A 163 -4.94 -7.95 2.34
C LEU A 163 -6.44 -7.59 2.36
N VAL A 164 -6.86 -6.53 1.66
CA VAL A 164 -8.27 -6.12 1.59
C VAL A 164 -9.13 -7.17 0.89
N ALA A 165 -8.61 -7.82 -0.17
CA ALA A 165 -9.35 -8.84 -0.88
C ALA A 165 -9.64 -10.10 -0.03
N THR A 166 -8.91 -10.29 1.07
CA THR A 166 -9.15 -11.39 2.03
C THR A 166 -10.22 -11.10 3.08
N ASP A 167 -10.86 -9.94 3.04
CA ASP A 167 -11.97 -9.61 3.96
C ASP A 167 -13.10 -10.66 3.83
N PRO A 168 -13.44 -11.41 4.91
CA PRO A 168 -14.48 -12.43 4.89
C PRO A 168 -15.89 -11.87 4.69
N HIS A 169 -16.09 -10.57 4.93
CA HIS A 169 -17.35 -9.86 4.69
C HIS A 169 -17.40 -9.17 3.31
N GLY A 170 -16.26 -9.15 2.59
CA GLY A 170 -16.11 -8.59 1.25
C GLY A 170 -15.98 -9.69 0.21
N LEU A 171 -14.83 -9.74 -0.47
CA LEU A 171 -14.56 -10.72 -1.53
C LEU A 171 -14.21 -12.11 -1.00
N ASN A 172 -13.71 -12.21 0.23
CA ASN A 172 -13.27 -13.45 0.86
C ASN A 172 -12.34 -14.30 -0.03
N LEU A 173 -11.39 -13.63 -0.71
CA LEU A 173 -10.37 -14.32 -1.48
C LEU A 173 -9.35 -14.97 -0.54
N THR A 174 -8.67 -16.01 -1.01
CA THR A 174 -7.65 -16.72 -0.24
C THR A 174 -6.27 -16.44 -0.81
N ILE A 175 -5.24 -16.35 0.02
CA ILE A 175 -3.85 -16.22 -0.46
C ILE A 175 -3.35 -17.61 -0.89
N GLY A 176 -2.84 -17.73 -2.11
CA GLY A 176 -2.28 -18.97 -2.64
C GLY A 176 -3.33 -20.02 -3.04
N HIS A 177 -4.51 -19.56 -3.45
CA HIS A 177 -5.58 -20.45 -3.93
C HIS A 177 -5.27 -21.02 -5.32
N ASP A 178 -5.57 -22.30 -5.56
CA ASP A 178 -5.27 -22.97 -6.84
C ASP A 178 -6.00 -22.34 -8.04
N ASP A 179 -7.26 -21.96 -7.86
CA ASP A 179 -7.96 -21.06 -8.79
C ASP A 179 -7.41 -19.64 -8.63
N ARG A 180 -6.63 -19.19 -9.62
CA ARG A 180 -6.01 -17.86 -9.70
C ARG A 180 -7.02 -16.72 -9.67
N MET A 181 -8.28 -16.95 -10.03
CA MET A 181 -9.32 -15.94 -9.87
C MET A 181 -9.76 -15.78 -8.41
N GLN A 182 -9.56 -16.79 -7.56
CA GLN A 182 -9.84 -16.75 -6.12
C GLN A 182 -8.59 -16.44 -5.28
N ASP A 183 -7.42 -16.32 -5.91
CA ASP A 183 -6.17 -16.00 -5.24
C ASP A 183 -6.02 -14.48 -5.07
N ALA A 184 -6.02 -14.00 -3.82
CA ALA A 184 -5.78 -12.59 -3.50
C ALA A 184 -4.41 -12.10 -4.01
N GLY A 185 -3.40 -12.98 -4.01
CA GLY A 185 -2.06 -12.70 -4.49
C GLY A 185 -2.04 -12.36 -5.99
N ASN A 186 -2.89 -12.99 -6.80
CA ASN A 186 -3.00 -12.67 -8.23
C ASN A 186 -3.53 -11.26 -8.48
N TYR A 187 -4.46 -10.77 -7.64
CA TYR A 187 -4.94 -9.38 -7.73
C TYR A 187 -3.86 -8.39 -7.32
N MET A 188 -3.09 -8.69 -6.27
CA MET A 188 -1.94 -7.86 -5.91
C MET A 188 -0.89 -7.84 -7.00
N MET A 189 -0.52 -8.99 -7.57
CA MET A 189 0.50 -9.08 -8.61
C MET A 189 0.07 -8.35 -9.89
N TRP A 190 -1.17 -8.54 -10.32
CA TRP A 190 -1.69 -7.79 -11.47
C TRP A 190 -1.73 -6.29 -11.20
N ALA A 191 -2.15 -5.86 -10.00
CA ALA A 191 -2.12 -4.47 -9.60
C ALA A 191 -0.68 -3.90 -9.53
N HIS A 192 0.29 -4.69 -9.10
CA HIS A 192 1.69 -4.32 -9.03
C HIS A 192 2.30 -4.11 -10.41
N TYR A 193 2.00 -4.98 -11.38
CA TYR A 193 2.58 -4.88 -12.73
C TYR A 193 1.79 -3.99 -13.68
N TYR A 194 0.47 -3.99 -13.55
CA TYR A 194 -0.43 -3.34 -14.50
C TYR A 194 -1.26 -2.23 -13.85
N GLY A 195 -1.47 -2.23 -12.53
CA GLY A 195 -2.26 -1.21 -11.83
C GLY A 195 -1.53 0.11 -11.54
N LEU A 196 -0.27 0.25 -11.96
CA LEU A 196 0.53 1.44 -11.67
C LEU A 196 0.57 2.49 -12.79
N CYS A 197 0.02 2.20 -13.97
CA CYS A 197 0.08 3.11 -15.12
C CYS A 197 -1.29 3.32 -15.76
N ASP A 198 -1.61 4.58 -16.03
CA ASP A 198 -2.57 4.95 -17.07
C ASP A 198 -1.90 4.66 -18.44
N LYS A 199 -2.57 3.83 -19.25
CA LYS A 199 -2.21 3.64 -20.66
C LYS A 199 -2.82 4.75 -21.50
#